data_AF-I0Z2V0-F1
#
_entry.id   AF-I0Z2V0-F1
#
_cell.length_a   1.000
_cell.length_b   1.000
_cell.length_c   1.000
_cell.angle_alpha   90.00
_cell.angle_beta   90.00
_cell.angle_gamma   90.00
#
_symmetry.space_group_name_H-M   'P 1'
#
loop_
_entity.id
_entity.type
_entity.pdbx_description
1 polymer ?
#
loop_
_entity_poly.entity_id
_entity_poly.type
_entity_poly.pdbx_seq_one_letter_code
_entity_poly.pdbx_strand_id
1 'polypeptide(L)'
;MDRVAAAACVYFRRFYLKENFCDYDPRLVGPACLFLACKAEESQVQAKVLFQMLRKVISTGKYHALPFPDSAQLLDLEMAVLESLEFNLIVYSPYRDLVTFLKDAEVADVAECAWAVLNDSYRTQLCLLHAPYVMAIACMHVASVLLGRSIQNWLETLTCDLDEVRRYFEHIPHFF
;
A
#
# COMPACT_ATOMS: atom_id res chain seq x y z
N MET A 1 -6.26 -2.68 5.77
CA MET A 1 -6.12 -2.94 4.32
C MET A 1 -5.57 -4.35 4.15
N ASP A 2 -6.03 -5.11 3.15
CA ASP A 2 -5.55 -6.47 2.91
C ASP A 2 -4.20 -6.48 2.19
N ARG A 3 -3.42 -7.56 2.37
CA ARG A 3 -2.07 -7.73 1.78
C ARG A 3 -2.06 -7.52 0.26
N VAL A 4 -3.11 -8.01 -0.41
CA VAL A 4 -3.31 -7.86 -1.87
C VAL A 4 -3.43 -6.39 -2.28
N ALA A 5 -4.23 -5.61 -1.54
CA ALA A 5 -4.42 -4.19 -1.84
C ALA A 5 -3.12 -3.41 -1.61
N ALA A 6 -2.37 -3.73 -0.56
CA ALA A 6 -1.06 -3.12 -0.30
C ALA A 6 -0.06 -3.41 -1.43
N ALA A 7 0.02 -4.66 -1.90
CA ALA A 7 0.86 -5.04 -3.04
C ALA A 7 0.43 -4.31 -4.32
N ALA A 8 -0.86 -4.22 -4.60
CA ALA A 8 -1.40 -3.47 -5.74
C ALA A 8 -1.01 -1.98 -5.70
N CYS A 9 -1.06 -1.34 -4.53
CA CYS A 9 -0.61 0.04 -4.37
C CYS A 9 0.89 0.21 -4.63
N VAL A 10 1.72 -0.75 -4.20
CA VAL A 10 3.16 -0.73 -4.47
C VAL A 10 3.44 -0.91 -5.96
N TYR A 11 2.75 -1.83 -6.63
CA TYR A 11 2.87 -2.01 -8.09
C TYR A 11 2.50 -0.75 -8.84
N PHE A 12 1.35 -0.15 -8.51
CA PHE A 12 0.88 1.07 -9.13
C PHE A 12 1.93 2.19 -9.03
N ARG A 13 2.54 2.35 -7.85
CA ARG A 13 3.58 3.35 -7.63
C ARG A 13 4.85 3.06 -8.39
N ARG A 14 5.33 1.81 -8.33
CA ARG A 14 6.53 1.38 -9.06
C ARG A 14 6.36 1.57 -10.58
N PHE A 15 5.17 1.32 -11.09
CA PHE A 15 4.83 1.55 -12.50
C PHE A 15 4.97 3.02 -12.88
N TYR A 16 4.33 3.94 -12.15
CA TYR A 16 4.40 5.39 -12.42
C TYR A 16 5.71 6.08 -11.99
N LEU A 17 6.68 5.33 -11.46
CA LEU A 17 8.06 5.82 -11.37
C LEU A 17 8.79 5.72 -12.72
N LYS A 18 8.31 4.85 -13.62
CA LYS A 18 8.92 4.60 -14.94
C LYS A 18 8.05 5.11 -16.08
N GLU A 19 6.74 4.96 -15.96
CA GLU A 19 5.76 5.29 -17.00
C GLU A 19 5.02 6.59 -16.71
N ASN A 20 4.48 7.23 -17.77
CA ASN A 20 3.75 8.48 -17.66
C ASN A 20 2.24 8.30 -17.53
N PHE A 21 1.61 9.22 -16.79
CA PHE A 21 0.15 9.34 -16.66
C PHE A 21 -0.59 9.69 -17.95
N CYS A 22 0.12 10.21 -18.95
CA CYS A 22 -0.47 10.55 -20.25
C CYS A 22 -0.61 9.33 -21.15
N ASP A 23 0.31 8.37 -21.04
CA ASP A 23 0.38 7.19 -21.89
C ASP A 23 -0.45 6.05 -21.30
N TYR A 24 -0.51 5.97 -19.97
CA TYR A 24 -1.24 4.95 -19.24
C TYR A 24 -2.27 5.59 -18.30
N ASP A 25 -3.53 5.23 -18.46
CA ASP A 25 -4.62 5.74 -17.64
C ASP A 25 -4.63 5.08 -16.24
N PRO A 26 -4.49 5.86 -15.15
CA PRO A 26 -4.55 5.38 -13.77
C PRO A 26 -5.76 4.53 -13.43
N ARG A 27 -6.89 4.83 -14.07
CA ARG A 27 -8.17 4.14 -13.83
C ARG A 27 -8.13 2.69 -14.30
N LEU A 28 -7.20 2.35 -15.18
CA LEU A 28 -7.02 1.03 -15.77
C LEU A 28 -5.80 0.32 -15.18
N VAL A 29 -4.72 1.08 -14.96
CA VAL A 29 -3.52 0.56 -14.32
C VAL A 29 -3.79 0.11 -12.89
N GLY A 30 -4.55 0.87 -12.08
CA GLY A 30 -4.89 0.47 -10.71
C GLY A 30 -5.52 -0.93 -10.62
N PRO A 31 -6.56 -1.20 -11.42
CA PRO A 31 -7.16 -2.53 -11.51
C PRO A 31 -6.25 -3.61 -12.11
N ALA A 32 -5.42 -3.28 -13.10
CA ALA A 32 -4.42 -4.22 -13.62
C ALA A 32 -3.41 -4.61 -12.52
N CYS A 33 -2.94 -3.65 -11.72
CA CYS A 33 -2.09 -3.91 -10.55
C CYS A 33 -2.81 -4.76 -9.51
N LEU A 34 -4.10 -4.52 -9.25
CA LEU A 34 -4.88 -5.32 -8.32
C LEU A 34 -5.06 -6.77 -8.81
N PHE A 35 -5.33 -6.95 -10.11
CA PHE A 35 -5.42 -8.26 -10.73
C PHE A 35 -4.11 -9.03 -10.61
N LEU A 36 -3.00 -8.38 -10.93
CA LEU A 36 -1.67 -8.95 -10.83
C LEU A 36 -1.31 -9.30 -9.37
N ALA A 37 -1.67 -8.44 -8.41
CA ALA A 37 -1.47 -8.69 -6.99
C ALA A 37 -2.29 -9.89 -6.49
N CYS A 38 -3.56 -10.02 -6.92
CA CYS A 38 -4.38 -11.19 -6.63
C CYS A 38 -3.70 -12.49 -7.10
N LYS A 39 -3.13 -12.50 -8.31
CA LYS A 39 -2.40 -13.66 -8.84
C LYS A 39 -1.12 -13.94 -8.05
N ALA A 40 -0.30 -12.92 -7.79
CA ALA A 40 0.96 -13.05 -7.07
C ALA A 40 0.77 -13.53 -5.62
N GLU A 41 -0.33 -13.14 -4.99
CA GLU A 41 -0.67 -13.49 -3.61
C GLU A 41 -1.55 -14.75 -3.49
N GLU A 42 -1.73 -15.48 -4.60
CA GLU A 42 -2.57 -16.69 -4.71
C GLU A 42 -4.04 -16.50 -4.27
N SER A 43 -4.50 -15.25 -4.22
CA SER A 43 -5.90 -14.89 -3.99
C SER A 43 -6.61 -14.87 -5.34
N GLN A 44 -7.00 -16.05 -5.84
CA GLN A 44 -7.53 -16.17 -7.20
C GLN A 44 -8.87 -15.45 -7.35
N VAL A 45 -8.86 -14.32 -8.05
CA VAL A 45 -10.05 -13.62 -8.54
C VAL A 45 -10.10 -13.75 -10.06
N GLN A 46 -11.23 -14.20 -10.61
CA GLN A 46 -11.40 -14.28 -12.06
C GLN A 46 -11.39 -12.88 -12.69
N ALA A 47 -10.63 -12.69 -13.78
CA ALA A 47 -10.52 -11.40 -14.49
C ALA A 47 -11.89 -10.78 -14.83
N LYS A 48 -12.84 -11.62 -15.27
CA LYS A 48 -14.21 -11.19 -15.59
C LYS A 48 -14.94 -10.59 -14.40
N VAL A 49 -14.75 -11.16 -13.21
CA VAL A 49 -15.38 -10.71 -11.97
C VAL A 49 -14.79 -9.36 -11.56
N LEU A 50 -13.45 -9.23 -11.61
CA LEU A 50 -12.77 -7.97 -11.31
C LEU A 50 -13.22 -6.85 -12.25
N PHE A 51 -13.33 -7.15 -13.55
CA PHE A 51 -13.77 -6.19 -14.56
C PHE A 51 -15.22 -5.75 -14.34
N GLN A 52 -16.12 -6.68 -13.99
CA GLN A 52 -17.51 -6.35 -13.64
C GLN A 52 -17.60 -5.47 -12.38
N MET A 53 -16.81 -5.78 -11.35
CA MET A 53 -16.75 -4.97 -10.13
C MET A 53 -16.21 -3.57 -10.42
N LEU A 54 -15.14 -3.47 -11.19
CA LEU A 54 -14.54 -2.21 -11.60
C LEU A 54 -15.53 -1.35 -12.40
N ARG A 55 -16.21 -1.95 -13.37
CA ARG A 55 -17.24 -1.27 -14.16
C ARG A 55 -18.35 -0.74 -13.26
N LYS A 56 -18.80 -1.52 -12.28
CA LYS A 56 -19.79 -1.09 -11.29
C LYS A 56 -19.28 0.11 -10.50
N VAL A 57 -18.09 0.02 -9.90
CA VAL A 57 -17.48 1.09 -9.09
C VAL A 57 -17.33 2.39 -9.88
N ILE A 58 -16.85 2.33 -11.12
CA ILE A 58 -16.69 3.50 -11.99
C ILE A 58 -18.06 4.06 -12.41
N SER A 59 -19.03 3.20 -12.72
CA SER A 59 -20.38 3.63 -13.11
C SER A 59 -21.17 4.31 -11.99
N THR A 60 -20.94 3.94 -10.72
CA THR A 60 -21.51 4.64 -9.55
C THR A 60 -20.63 5.77 -9.02
N GLY A 61 -19.43 5.94 -9.57
CA GLY A 61 -18.45 6.90 -9.11
C GLY A 61 -18.54 8.26 -9.79
N LYS A 62 -17.67 9.18 -9.37
CA LYS A 62 -17.50 10.51 -9.97
C LYS A 62 -17.11 10.47 -11.46
N TYR A 63 -16.68 9.30 -11.96
CA TYR A 63 -16.15 9.08 -13.31
C TYR A 63 -17.11 8.31 -14.24
N HIS A 64 -18.38 8.20 -13.88
CA HIS A 64 -19.40 7.46 -14.63
C HIS A 64 -19.55 7.87 -16.10
N ALA A 65 -19.21 9.12 -16.44
CA ALA A 65 -19.34 9.67 -17.79
C ALA A 65 -18.20 9.27 -18.74
N LEU A 66 -17.14 8.63 -18.24
CA LEU A 66 -15.97 8.30 -19.05
C LEU A 66 -16.10 6.89 -19.64
N PRO A 67 -15.71 6.68 -20.91
CA PRO A 67 -15.75 5.38 -21.54
C PRO A 67 -14.89 4.39 -20.77
N PHE A 68 -15.45 3.22 -20.48
CA PHE A 68 -14.76 2.13 -19.83
C PHE A 68 -14.17 1.20 -20.90
N PRO A 69 -12.86 0.92 -20.88
CA PRO A 69 -12.20 0.12 -21.90
C PRO A 69 -12.57 -1.35 -21.79
N ASP A 70 -12.27 -2.09 -22.85
CA ASP A 70 -12.59 -3.51 -22.95
C ASP A 70 -11.67 -4.39 -22.09
N SER A 71 -12.13 -5.59 -21.77
CA SER A 71 -11.41 -6.64 -21.05
C SER A 71 -10.09 -7.05 -21.70
N ALA A 72 -9.97 -6.93 -23.04
CA ALA A 72 -8.72 -7.17 -23.75
C ALA A 72 -7.63 -6.16 -23.35
N GLN A 73 -7.98 -4.88 -23.22
CA GLN A 73 -7.03 -3.82 -22.83
C GLN A 73 -6.52 -4.01 -21.41
N LEU A 74 -7.33 -4.60 -20.51
CA LEU A 74 -6.88 -4.93 -19.15
C LEU A 74 -5.79 -6.00 -19.15
N LEU A 75 -5.87 -6.98 -20.06
CA LEU A 75 -4.86 -8.03 -20.20
C LEU A 75 -3.57 -7.48 -20.82
N ASP A 76 -3.69 -6.59 -21.81
CA ASP A 76 -2.53 -5.89 -22.38
C ASP A 76 -1.83 -5.01 -21.34
N LEU A 77 -2.61 -4.30 -20.51
CA LEU A 77 -2.08 -3.52 -19.39
C LEU A 77 -1.46 -4.38 -18.29
N GLU A 78 -2.02 -5.56 -18.02
CA GLU A 78 -1.39 -6.50 -17.08
C GLU A 78 0.03 -6.85 -17.53
N MET A 79 0.21 -7.17 -18.81
CA MET A 79 1.52 -7.46 -19.38
C MET A 79 2.45 -6.24 -19.32
N ALA A 80 1.96 -5.04 -19.64
CA ALA A 80 2.74 -3.82 -19.53
C ALA A 80 3.19 -3.54 -18.08
N VAL A 81 2.32 -3.76 -17.09
CA VAL A 81 2.66 -3.62 -15.67
C VAL A 81 3.73 -4.64 -15.27
N LEU A 82 3.58 -5.91 -15.67
CA LEU A 82 4.56 -6.97 -15.42
C LEU A 82 5.95 -6.61 -15.94
N GLU A 83 6.02 -6.15 -17.18
CA GLU A 83 7.27 -5.76 -17.84
C GLU A 83 7.91 -4.54 -17.16
N SER A 84 7.12 -3.49 -16.87
CA SER A 84 7.60 -2.29 -16.18
C SER A 84 8.11 -2.59 -14.77
N LEU A 85 7.50 -3.56 -14.07
CA LEU A 85 7.97 -4.03 -12.76
C LEU A 85 9.20 -4.94 -12.85
N GLU A 86 9.69 -5.28 -14.05
CA GLU A 86 10.77 -6.25 -14.27
C GLU A 86 10.49 -7.58 -13.57
N PHE A 87 9.23 -7.99 -13.54
CA PHE A 87 8.76 -9.21 -12.85
C PHE A 87 9.04 -9.24 -11.33
N ASN A 88 9.34 -8.10 -10.71
CA ASN A 88 9.53 -7.97 -9.26
C ASN A 88 8.20 -7.87 -8.51
N LEU A 89 7.53 -9.02 -8.36
CA LEU A 89 6.20 -9.14 -7.74
C LEU A 89 6.24 -9.36 -6.22
N ILE A 90 7.40 -9.61 -5.64
CA ILE A 90 7.47 -9.80 -4.18
C ILE A 90 7.37 -8.43 -3.51
N VAL A 91 6.30 -8.25 -2.72
CA VAL A 91 6.08 -7.04 -1.92
C VAL A 91 6.05 -7.43 -0.45
N TYR A 92 7.00 -6.88 0.30
CA TYR A 92 7.04 -7.04 1.75
C TYR A 92 6.07 -6.06 2.42
N SER A 93 5.25 -6.59 3.30
CA SER A 93 4.10 -5.91 3.86
C SER A 93 4.35 -5.49 5.32
N PRO A 94 4.27 -4.19 5.66
CA PRO A 94 4.54 -3.67 7.01
C PRO A 94 3.49 -4.12 8.04
N TYR A 95 2.33 -4.60 7.59
CA TYR A 95 1.27 -5.06 8.48
C TYR A 95 1.69 -6.26 9.33
N ARG A 96 2.55 -7.14 8.80
CA ARG A 96 3.08 -8.28 9.55
C ARG A 96 3.99 -7.80 10.68
N ASP A 97 4.90 -6.89 10.37
CA ASP A 97 5.86 -6.35 11.32
C ASP A 97 5.13 -5.57 12.42
N LEU A 98 4.12 -4.78 12.05
CA LEU A 98 3.28 -4.04 13.00
C LEU A 98 2.63 -4.96 14.03
N VAL A 99 2.03 -6.08 13.60
CA VAL A 99 1.39 -7.03 14.54
C VAL A 99 2.42 -7.67 15.46
N THR A 100 3.62 -7.96 14.97
CA THR A 100 4.72 -8.49 15.80
C THR A 100 5.16 -7.47 16.84
N PHE A 101 5.39 -6.22 16.44
CA PHE A 101 5.86 -5.15 17.33
C PHE A 101 4.82 -4.75 18.38
N LEU A 102 3.53 -4.68 18.02
CA LEU A 102 2.46 -4.40 18.97
C LEU A 102 2.37 -5.46 20.09
N LYS A 103 2.65 -6.73 19.75
CA LYS A 103 2.69 -7.82 20.73
C LYS A 103 3.92 -7.74 21.62
N ASP A 104 5.07 -7.49 21.03
CA ASP A 104 6.35 -7.38 21.73
C ASP A 104 6.38 -6.18 22.70
N ALA A 105 5.79 -5.05 22.30
CA ALA A 105 5.64 -3.87 23.12
C ALA A 105 4.47 -3.92 24.11
N GLU A 106 3.66 -4.99 24.10
CA GLU A 106 2.47 -5.18 24.95
C GLU A 106 1.45 -4.01 24.87
N VAL A 107 1.30 -3.37 23.71
CA VAL A 107 0.42 -2.19 23.49
C VAL A 107 -0.74 -2.50 22.54
N ALA A 108 -1.60 -3.44 22.94
CA ALA A 108 -2.77 -3.84 22.16
C ALA A 108 -3.79 -2.69 21.95
N ASP A 109 -3.83 -1.72 22.85
CA ASP A 109 -4.70 -0.54 22.80
C ASP A 109 -4.35 0.41 21.64
N VAL A 110 -3.10 0.38 21.16
CA VAL A 110 -2.62 1.23 20.06
C VAL A 110 -2.89 0.60 18.68
N ALA A 111 -3.23 -0.69 18.64
CA ALA A 111 -3.26 -1.49 17.42
C ALA A 111 -4.18 -0.93 16.32
N GLU A 112 -5.41 -0.55 16.67
CA GLU A 112 -6.38 -0.05 15.70
C GLU A 112 -5.94 1.29 15.09
N CYS A 113 -5.42 2.20 15.92
CA CYS A 113 -4.91 3.49 15.47
C CYS A 113 -3.66 3.31 14.60
N ALA A 114 -2.71 2.47 15.01
CA ALA A 114 -1.49 2.20 14.24
C ALA A 114 -1.81 1.58 12.88
N TRP A 115 -2.81 0.68 12.82
CA TRP A 115 -3.28 0.09 11.58
C TRP A 115 -3.92 1.13 10.65
N ALA A 116 -4.71 2.07 11.19
CA ALA A 116 -5.29 3.17 10.43
C ALA A 116 -4.21 4.09 9.83
N VAL A 117 -3.25 4.52 10.66
CA VAL A 117 -2.10 5.33 10.22
C VAL A 117 -1.29 4.61 9.14
N LEU A 118 -1.10 3.29 9.29
CA LEU A 118 -0.39 2.49 8.29
C LEU A 118 -1.14 2.43 6.96
N ASN A 119 -2.47 2.27 6.97
CA ASN A 119 -3.27 2.32 5.73
C ASN A 119 -3.12 3.69 5.05
N ASP A 120 -3.09 4.76 5.83
CA ASP A 120 -2.96 6.13 5.32
C ASP A 120 -1.56 6.42 4.74
N SER A 121 -0.52 5.76 5.25
CA SER A 121 0.82 5.82 4.65
C SER A 121 0.87 5.33 3.20
N TYR A 122 -0.07 4.47 2.78
CA TYR A 122 -0.23 4.05 1.38
C TYR A 122 -0.86 5.11 0.48
N ARG A 123 -1.06 6.34 0.97
CA ARG A 123 -1.38 7.51 0.13
C ARG A 123 -0.15 8.38 -0.16
N THR A 124 0.98 8.15 0.52
CA THR A 124 2.27 8.84 0.30
C THR A 124 3.34 7.90 -0.26
N GLN A 125 4.48 8.42 -0.73
CA GLN A 125 5.55 7.59 -1.32
C GLN A 125 6.33 6.74 -0.31
N LEU A 126 5.95 6.73 0.96
CA LEU A 126 6.68 6.09 2.07
C LEU A 126 6.96 4.60 1.84
N CYS A 127 6.04 3.87 1.19
CA CYS A 127 6.24 2.44 0.87
C CYS A 127 7.33 2.17 -0.17
N LEU A 128 7.84 3.20 -0.84
CA LEU A 128 8.95 3.12 -1.79
C LEU A 128 10.27 3.60 -1.16
N LEU A 129 10.19 4.45 -0.14
CA LEU A 129 11.34 5.13 0.47
C LEU A 129 11.88 4.38 1.69
N HIS A 130 11.03 3.67 2.43
CA HIS A 130 11.39 3.03 3.68
C HIS A 130 11.10 1.54 3.68
N ALA A 131 11.90 0.80 4.43
CA ALA A 131 11.66 -0.62 4.65
C ALA A 131 10.38 -0.86 5.47
N PRO A 132 9.67 -1.99 5.28
CA PRO A 132 8.40 -2.28 5.94
C PRO A 132 8.46 -2.18 7.48
N TYR A 133 9.54 -2.66 8.11
CA TYR A 133 9.68 -2.59 9.56
C TYR A 133 9.78 -1.15 10.07
N VAL A 134 10.47 -0.26 9.33
CA VAL A 134 10.58 1.17 9.67
C VAL A 134 9.20 1.82 9.62
N MET A 135 8.43 1.53 8.57
CA MET A 135 7.05 2.02 8.46
C MET A 135 6.19 1.54 9.63
N ALA A 136 6.30 0.26 10.01
CA ALA A 136 5.54 -0.31 11.11
C ALA A 136 5.86 0.37 12.45
N ILE A 137 7.16 0.54 12.77
CA ILE A 137 7.60 1.24 13.99
C ILE A 137 7.12 2.68 13.99
N ALA A 138 7.26 3.39 12.86
CA ALA A 138 6.86 4.79 12.76
C ALA A 138 5.35 4.97 12.91
N CYS A 139 4.52 4.16 12.23
CA CYS A 139 3.07 4.19 12.39
C CYS A 139 2.64 3.85 13.82
N MET A 140 3.31 2.89 14.46
CA MET A 140 3.07 2.57 15.86
C MET A 140 3.41 3.76 16.77
N HIS A 141 4.54 4.42 16.55
CA HIS A 141 4.93 5.61 17.31
C HIS A 141 3.94 6.76 17.14
N VAL A 142 3.52 7.07 15.90
CA VAL A 142 2.48 8.08 15.63
C VAL A 142 1.22 7.75 16.44
N ALA A 143 0.74 6.51 16.36
CA ALA A 143 -0.47 6.09 17.05
C ALA A 143 -0.34 6.14 18.57
N SER A 144 0.81 5.75 19.11
CA SER A 144 1.12 5.87 20.54
C SER A 144 1.06 7.33 21.00
N VAL A 145 1.64 8.26 20.25
CA VAL A 145 1.59 9.70 20.55
C VAL A 145 0.14 10.22 20.51
N LEU A 146 -0.63 9.86 19.48
CA LEU A 146 -2.04 10.27 19.35
C LEU A 146 -2.93 9.77 20.49
N LEU A 147 -2.64 8.58 21.02
CA LEU A 147 -3.37 7.98 22.13
C LEU A 147 -2.77 8.29 23.51
N GLY A 148 -1.71 9.09 23.58
CA GLY A 148 -1.04 9.43 24.83
C GLY A 148 -0.34 8.26 25.53
N ARG A 149 0.08 7.24 24.77
CA ARG A 149 0.79 6.06 25.28
C ARG A 149 2.29 6.19 25.05
N SER A 150 3.09 5.92 26.09
CA SER A 150 4.55 5.93 25.96
C SER A 150 5.06 4.56 25.53
N ILE A 151 5.74 4.52 24.38
CA ILE A 151 6.49 3.35 23.90
C ILE A 151 8.00 3.60 23.89
N GLN A 152 8.49 4.68 24.53
CA GLN A 152 9.90 5.08 24.48
C GLN A 152 10.83 3.98 25.02
N ASN A 153 10.48 3.39 26.15
CA ASN A 153 11.26 2.31 26.76
C ASN A 153 11.41 1.10 25.82
N TRP A 154 10.37 0.80 25.03
CA TRP A 154 10.43 -0.26 24.04
C TRP A 154 11.25 0.15 22.81
N LEU A 155 11.17 1.41 22.36
CA LEU A 155 12.00 1.91 21.26
C LEU A 155 13.50 1.86 21.59
N GLU A 156 13.87 2.08 22.86
CA GLU A 156 15.26 1.98 23.33
C GLU A 156 15.80 0.54 23.34
N THR A 157 14.93 -0.48 23.40
CA THR A 157 15.37 -1.88 23.33
C THR A 157 15.63 -2.32 21.91
N LEU A 158 15.14 -1.59 20.90
CA LEU A 158 15.39 -1.88 19.51
C LEU A 158 16.81 -1.49 19.12
N THR A 159 17.46 -2.36 18.36
CA THR A 159 18.76 -2.09 17.74
C THR A 159 18.65 -1.33 16.41
N CYS A 160 17.47 -0.78 16.10
CA CYS A 160 17.22 -0.12 14.83
C CYS A 160 17.76 1.31 14.80
N ASP A 161 18.12 1.78 13.61
CA ASP A 161 18.52 3.16 13.40
C ASP A 161 17.29 4.07 13.49
N LEU A 162 17.15 4.76 14.62
CA LEU A 162 16.04 5.69 14.87
C LEU A 162 16.10 6.91 13.93
N ASP A 163 17.22 7.20 13.28
CA ASP A 163 17.30 8.27 12.29
C ASP A 163 16.53 7.93 11.01
N GLU A 164 16.41 6.65 10.64
CA GLU A 164 15.53 6.23 9.53
C GLU A 164 14.05 6.45 9.88
N VAL A 165 13.68 6.17 11.13
CA VAL A 165 12.31 6.41 11.63
C VAL A 165 12.02 7.91 11.68
N ARG A 166 13.01 8.76 12.04
CA ARG A 166 12.88 10.22 12.00
C ARG A 166 12.62 10.75 10.59
N ARG A 167 13.34 10.23 9.58
CA ARG A 167 13.10 10.60 8.17
C ARG A 167 11.68 10.28 7.72
N TYR A 168 11.10 9.18 8.20
CA TYR A 168 9.71 8.85 7.92
C TYR A 168 8.76 9.97 8.38
N PHE A 169 9.00 10.59 9.54
CA PHE A 169 8.20 11.70 10.05
C PHE A 169 8.32 12.98 9.23
N GLU A 170 9.44 13.23 8.52
CA GLU A 170 9.58 14.42 7.67
C GLU A 170 8.57 14.44 6.51
N HIS A 171 8.09 13.26 6.11
CA HIS A 171 7.15 13.09 5.00
C HIS A 171 5.68 13.00 5.46
N ILE A 172 5.40 12.90 6.77
CA ILE A 172 4.05 12.84 7.34
C ILE A 172 3.34 14.21 7.54
N PRO A 173 3.99 15.38 7.74
CA PRO A 173 3.29 16.58 8.23
C PRO A 173 2.23 17.14 7.27
N HIS A 174 2.14 16.62 6.05
CA HIS A 174 1.09 16.95 5.09
C HIS A 174 -0.20 16.12 5.26
N PHE A 175 -0.27 15.22 6.25
CA PHE A 175 -1.32 14.21 6.36
C PHE A 175 -2.22 14.34 7.60
N PHE A 176 -1.80 15.07 8.63
CA PHE A 176 -2.59 15.37 9.84
C PHE A 176 -2.97 16.84 9.90
#